data_AF-A0A3D0GJM0-F1
#
_entry.id   AF-A0A3D0GJM0-F1
#
_cell.length_a   1.000
_cell.length_b   1.000
_cell.length_c   1.000
_cell.angle_alpha   90.00
_cell.angle_beta   90.00
_cell.angle_gamma   90.00
#
_symmetry.space_group_name_H-M   'P 1'
#
loop_
_entity.id
_entity.type
_entity.pdbx_description
1 polymer ?
#
loop_
_entity_poly.entity_id
_entity_poly.type
_entity_poly.pdbx_seq_one_letter_code
_entity_poly.pdbx_strand_id
1 'polypeptide(L)'
;MALLAADVGFDLIEVDLKNKPAELSRLSAKATVPVLVLADDWIIDESREIISWALSHSDPEGWLDCDQDRAAKLITDCDGPFKYWLDRYKYHVGYPDASQSDYRAEALNCLHSWDTILRQQPFLMGDRRSVADLCLFPFVRQFANVDRLWFDQQTSLSALRKWLNVWLEDTLFERAMRKV
;
A
#
# COMPACT_ATOMS: atom_id res chain seq x y z
N MET A 1 6.01 7.36 3.19
CA MET A 1 5.03 7.93 4.15
C MET A 1 5.41 7.65 5.60
N ALA A 2 5.58 6.39 6.04
CA ALA A 2 5.95 6.09 7.43
C ALA A 2 7.19 6.86 7.94
N LEU A 3 8.27 6.90 7.15
CA LEU A 3 9.46 7.70 7.48
C LEU A 3 9.14 9.19 7.66
N LEU A 4 8.30 9.77 6.80
CA LEU A 4 7.88 11.17 6.89
C LEU A 4 6.96 11.43 8.09
N ALA A 5 6.10 10.46 8.45
CA ALA A 5 5.20 10.56 9.61
C ALA A 5 5.98 10.53 10.91
N ALA A 6 7.01 9.67 10.97
CA ALA A 6 7.92 9.54 12.09
C ALA A 6 8.98 10.66 12.16
N ASP A 7 8.93 11.65 11.26
CA ASP A 7 9.92 12.71 11.10
C ASP A 7 11.38 12.20 11.00
N VAL A 8 11.55 11.03 10.38
CA VAL A 8 12.86 10.45 10.10
C VAL A 8 13.42 11.09 8.84
N GLY A 9 14.61 11.71 8.94
CA GLY A 9 15.37 12.19 7.78
C GLY A 9 15.92 11.02 6.96
N PHE A 10 15.82 11.09 5.64
CA PHE A 10 16.35 10.08 4.72
C PHE A 10 16.75 10.71 3.39
N ASP A 11 17.71 10.07 2.72
CA ASP A 11 18.02 10.31 1.32
C ASP A 11 17.21 9.35 0.44
N LEU A 12 16.51 9.87 -0.56
CA LEU A 12 15.73 9.06 -1.49
C LEU A 12 16.53 8.77 -2.75
N ILE A 13 16.78 7.49 -3.01
CA ILE A 13 17.41 7.02 -4.24
C ILE A 13 16.33 6.40 -5.12
N GLU A 14 16.02 7.05 -6.25
CA GLU A 14 15.11 6.48 -7.24
C GLU A 14 15.78 5.33 -7.99
N VAL A 15 15.06 4.20 -8.11
CA VAL A 15 15.56 3.01 -8.80
C VAL A 15 14.70 2.69 -10.02
N ASP A 16 15.33 2.62 -11.20
CA ASP A 16 14.69 2.07 -12.39
C ASP A 16 14.61 0.54 -12.29
N LEU A 17 13.40 0.02 -12.15
CA LEU A 17 13.18 -1.43 -12.03
C LEU A 17 13.42 -2.21 -13.34
N LYS A 18 13.51 -1.52 -14.49
CA LYS A 18 13.91 -2.14 -15.77
C LYS A 18 15.44 -2.24 -15.89
N ASN A 19 16.16 -1.26 -15.36
CA ASN A 19 17.61 -1.20 -15.31
C ASN A 19 18.10 -1.16 -13.86
N LYS A 20 17.88 -2.26 -13.13
CA LYS A 20 18.19 -2.32 -11.70
C LYS A 20 19.70 -2.07 -11.49
N PRO A 21 20.09 -1.11 -10.63
CA PRO A 21 21.49 -0.87 -10.31
C PRO A 21 22.06 -2.08 -9.56
N ALA A 22 23.33 -2.38 -9.81
CA ALA A 22 24.03 -3.50 -9.15
C ALA A 22 24.03 -3.37 -7.62
N GLU A 23 23.98 -2.13 -7.12
CA GLU A 23 23.88 -1.82 -5.70
C GLU A 23 22.62 -2.38 -5.05
N LEU A 24 21.45 -2.30 -5.72
CA LEU A 24 20.21 -2.87 -5.17
C LEU A 24 20.32 -4.38 -4.95
N SER A 25 20.92 -5.09 -5.90
CA SER A 25 21.15 -6.54 -5.78
C SER A 25 22.19 -6.92 -4.72
N ARG A 26 23.11 -5.99 -4.39
CA ARG A 26 24.07 -6.17 -3.29
C ARG A 26 23.42 -5.96 -1.93
N LEU A 27 22.52 -4.97 -1.84
CA LEU A 27 21.84 -4.62 -0.61
C LEU A 27 20.71 -5.59 -0.25
N SER A 28 19.95 -6.06 -1.25
CA SER A 28 18.86 -7.02 -1.04
C SER A 28 18.95 -8.17 -2.03
N ALA A 29 18.98 -9.40 -1.51
CA ALA A 29 18.92 -10.61 -2.32
C ALA A 29 17.63 -10.70 -3.15
N LYS A 30 16.54 -10.08 -2.70
CA LYS A 30 15.26 -10.02 -3.42
C LYS A 30 15.32 -9.05 -4.61
N ALA A 31 16.23 -8.08 -4.55
CA ALA A 31 16.37 -7.01 -5.53
C ALA A 31 15.04 -6.32 -5.85
N THR A 32 14.22 -6.11 -4.82
CA THR A 32 12.93 -5.41 -4.86
C THR A 32 13.01 -4.14 -4.04
N VAL A 33 12.17 -3.15 -4.37
CA VAL A 33 12.02 -1.93 -3.59
C VAL A 33 10.71 -1.99 -2.78
N PRO A 34 10.61 -1.28 -1.64
CA PRO A 34 11.65 -0.44 -1.02
C PRO A 34 12.74 -1.24 -0.28
N VAL A 35 13.93 -0.65 -0.17
CA VAL A 35 15.02 -1.09 0.73
C VAL A 35 15.45 0.12 1.54
N LEU A 36 15.58 -0.04 2.84
CA LEU A 36 16.11 0.97 3.75
C LEU A 36 17.48 0.55 4.23
N VAL A 37 18.47 1.43 4.06
CA VAL A 37 19.81 1.27 4.61
C VAL A 37 19.94 2.26 5.76
N LEU A 38 20.27 1.74 6.95
CA LEU A 38 20.47 2.52 8.16
C LEU A 38 21.94 2.92 8.32
N ALA A 39 22.23 3.73 9.34
CA ALA A 39 23.61 3.88 9.82
C ALA A 39 24.20 2.50 10.16
N ASP A 40 25.52 2.35 9.98
CA ASP A 40 26.28 1.10 10.18
C ASP A 40 25.93 -0.04 9.20
N ASP A 41 25.44 0.29 8.01
CA ASP A 41 25.14 -0.67 6.91
C ASP A 41 24.08 -1.74 7.26
N TRP A 42 23.23 -1.48 8.26
CA TRP A 42 22.09 -2.35 8.53
C TRP A 42 21.01 -2.18 7.46
N ILE A 43 20.48 -3.28 6.94
CA ILE A 43 19.52 -3.28 5.84
C ILE A 43 18.17 -3.83 6.29
N ILE A 44 17.10 -3.12 5.94
CA ILE A 44 15.71 -3.59 6.05
C ILE A 44 15.12 -3.60 4.63
N ASP A 45 14.77 -4.79 4.12
CA ASP A 45 14.33 -4.97 2.72
C ASP A 45 12.86 -5.42 2.57
N GLU A 46 12.08 -5.26 3.63
CA GLU A 46 10.64 -5.51 3.65
C GLU A 46 9.87 -4.24 4.01
N SER A 47 8.86 -3.90 3.20
CA SER A 47 8.09 -2.66 3.37
C SER A 47 7.40 -2.59 4.73
N ARG A 48 6.89 -3.72 5.23
CA ARG A 48 6.25 -3.83 6.55
C ARG A 48 7.24 -3.59 7.68
N GLU A 49 8.45 -4.15 7.56
CA GLU A 49 9.50 -3.94 8.56
C GLU A 49 9.98 -2.48 8.55
N ILE A 50 10.11 -1.87 7.38
CA ILE A 50 10.44 -0.44 7.25
C ILE A 50 9.37 0.43 7.92
N ILE A 51 8.08 0.12 7.72
CA ILE A 51 6.97 0.84 8.36
C ILE A 51 7.03 0.68 9.88
N SER A 52 7.15 -0.55 10.39
CA SER A 52 7.24 -0.82 11.83
C SER A 52 8.47 -0.17 12.45
N TRP A 53 9.61 -0.23 11.78
CA TRP A 53 10.84 0.42 12.21
C TRP A 53 10.63 1.94 12.31
N ALA A 54 10.10 2.59 11.28
CA ALA A 54 9.88 4.03 11.28
C ALA A 54 8.94 4.45 12.42
N LEU A 55 7.78 3.81 12.54
CA LEU A 55 6.78 4.17 13.55
C LEU A 55 7.20 3.83 14.98
N SER A 56 8.15 2.90 15.17
CA SER A 56 8.72 2.63 16.49
C SER A 56 9.59 3.78 17.03
N HIS A 57 10.10 4.66 16.15
CA HIS A 57 10.85 5.85 16.56
C HIS A 57 9.91 6.96 17.01
N SER A 58 8.83 7.18 16.26
CA SER A 58 7.82 8.21 16.50
C SER A 58 6.55 7.87 15.74
N ASP A 59 5.41 7.88 16.42
CA ASP A 59 4.08 7.65 15.83
C ASP A 59 3.09 8.73 16.30
N PRO A 60 3.27 10.00 15.88
CA PRO A 60 2.43 11.11 16.33
C PRO A 60 0.97 10.97 15.88
N GLU A 61 0.73 10.25 14.78
CA GLU A 61 -0.60 9.98 14.24
C GLU A 61 -1.29 8.77 14.91
N GLY A 62 -0.57 8.02 15.74
CA GLY A 62 -1.08 6.84 16.43
C GLY A 62 -1.51 5.71 15.49
N TRP A 63 -0.82 5.52 14.38
CA TRP A 63 -1.17 4.46 13.42
C TRP A 63 -1.02 3.05 14.00
N LEU A 64 -0.17 2.87 15.02
CA LEU A 64 -0.02 1.63 15.76
C LEU A 64 -1.06 1.47 16.89
N ASP A 65 -1.87 2.49 17.19
CA ASP A 65 -2.90 2.46 18.23
C ASP A 65 -4.20 1.77 17.73
N CYS A 66 -4.07 0.48 17.42
CA CYS A 66 -5.16 -0.38 16.99
C CYS A 66 -4.92 -1.85 17.39
N ASP A 67 -5.94 -2.69 17.21
CA ASP A 67 -5.83 -4.14 17.36
C ASP A 67 -4.84 -4.69 16.31
N GLN A 68 -3.65 -5.09 16.77
CA GLN A 68 -2.56 -5.52 15.92
C GLN A 68 -2.86 -6.83 15.17
N ASP A 69 -3.59 -7.76 15.78
CA ASP A 69 -3.91 -9.04 15.15
C ASP A 69 -4.92 -8.84 14.02
N ARG A 70 -5.94 -8.02 14.26
CA ARG A 70 -6.91 -7.65 13.22
C ARG A 70 -6.25 -6.82 12.10
N ALA A 71 -5.34 -5.90 12.43
CA ALA A 71 -4.58 -5.15 11.43
C ALA A 71 -3.68 -6.07 10.59
N ALA A 72 -2.93 -6.97 11.23
CA ALA A 72 -2.07 -7.95 10.56
C ALA A 72 -2.87 -8.86 9.63
N LYS A 73 -4.09 -9.24 10.00
CA LYS A 73 -5.00 -9.99 9.12
C LYS A 73 -5.35 -9.21 7.86
N LEU A 74 -5.77 -7.95 7.97
CA LEU A 74 -6.10 -7.12 6.80
C LEU A 74 -4.90 -6.93 5.87
N ILE A 75 -3.71 -6.72 6.45
CA ILE A 75 -2.46 -6.59 5.70
C ILE A 75 -2.13 -7.90 4.96
N THR A 76 -2.29 -9.04 5.62
CA THR A 76 -2.06 -10.36 5.01
C THR A 76 -3.06 -10.64 3.88
N ASP A 77 -4.33 -10.29 4.06
CA ASP A 77 -5.36 -10.41 3.03
C ASP A 77 -5.06 -9.46 1.84
N CYS A 78 -4.41 -8.31 2.08
CA CYS A 78 -3.94 -7.40 1.05
C CYS A 78 -2.74 -7.96 0.27
N ASP A 79 -1.67 -8.33 0.98
CA ASP A 79 -0.41 -8.82 0.40
C ASP A 79 -0.54 -10.17 -0.30
N GLY A 80 -1.53 -10.97 0.11
CA GLY A 80 -1.84 -12.28 -0.48
C GLY A 80 -2.89 -12.20 -1.59
N PRO A 81 -4.15 -12.57 -1.31
CA PRO A 81 -5.17 -12.75 -2.34
C PRO A 81 -5.45 -11.48 -3.14
N PHE A 82 -5.54 -10.31 -2.50
CA PHE A 82 -5.81 -9.08 -3.24
C PHE A 82 -4.66 -8.72 -4.19
N LYS A 83 -3.41 -8.71 -3.70
CA LYS A 83 -2.23 -8.41 -4.52
C LYS A 83 -2.10 -9.38 -5.70
N TYR A 84 -2.33 -10.67 -5.46
CA TYR A 84 -2.28 -11.71 -6.50
C TYR A 84 -3.20 -11.39 -7.68
N TRP A 85 -4.44 -10.94 -7.40
CA TRP A 85 -5.40 -10.58 -8.44
C TRP A 85 -5.15 -9.18 -9.01
N LEU A 86 -4.70 -8.23 -8.19
CA LEU A 86 -4.29 -6.90 -8.64
C LEU A 86 -3.17 -6.97 -9.68
N ASP A 87 -2.14 -7.79 -9.45
CA ASP A 87 -1.03 -7.95 -10.38
C ASP A 87 -1.51 -8.50 -11.74
N ARG A 88 -2.42 -9.48 -11.73
CA ARG A 88 -3.03 -10.02 -12.97
C ARG A 88 -3.93 -9.01 -13.66
N TYR A 89 -4.67 -8.21 -12.91
CA TYR A 89 -5.49 -7.15 -13.48
C TYR A 89 -4.63 -6.06 -14.16
N LYS A 90 -3.53 -5.66 -13.51
CA LYS A 90 -2.57 -4.68 -14.04
C LYS A 90 -1.81 -5.18 -15.26
N TYR A 91 -1.32 -6.41 -15.21
CA TYR A 91 -0.43 -6.99 -16.21
C TYR A 91 -1.10 -8.10 -17.02
N HIS A 92 -2.41 -7.98 -17.26
CA HIS A 92 -3.26 -9.04 -17.86
C HIS A 92 -2.73 -9.60 -19.18
N VAL A 93 -2.02 -8.81 -19.99
CA VAL A 93 -1.38 -9.28 -21.25
C VAL A 93 -0.39 -10.43 -21.01
N GLY A 94 0.24 -10.50 -19.82
CA GLY A 94 1.12 -11.59 -19.42
C GLY A 94 0.40 -12.81 -18.83
N TYR A 95 -0.93 -12.77 -18.70
CA TYR A 95 -1.76 -13.82 -18.10
C TYR A 95 -2.93 -14.16 -19.04
N PRO A 96 -2.73 -15.07 -20.01
CA PRO A 96 -3.72 -15.35 -21.05
C PRO A 96 -4.91 -16.21 -20.58
N ASP A 97 -4.88 -16.70 -19.34
CA ASP A 97 -5.85 -17.67 -18.81
C ASP A 97 -7.25 -17.08 -18.60
N ALA A 98 -7.37 -15.74 -18.47
CA ALA A 98 -8.65 -15.05 -18.31
C ALA A 98 -8.59 -13.61 -18.83
N SER A 99 -9.75 -12.95 -18.93
CA SER A 99 -9.80 -11.56 -19.36
C SER A 99 -9.36 -10.59 -18.25
N GLN A 100 -9.00 -9.37 -18.64
CA GLN A 100 -8.72 -8.30 -17.68
C GLN A 100 -9.91 -8.06 -16.72
N SER A 101 -11.14 -8.16 -17.22
CA SER A 101 -12.36 -8.02 -16.42
C SER A 101 -12.56 -9.16 -15.41
N ASP A 102 -12.13 -10.38 -15.73
CA ASP A 102 -12.24 -11.52 -14.83
C ASP A 102 -11.26 -11.34 -13.65
N TYR A 103 -10.01 -10.94 -13.91
CA TYR A 103 -9.06 -10.63 -12.84
C TYR A 103 -9.51 -9.46 -11.97
N ARG A 104 -10.16 -8.45 -12.57
CA ARG A 104 -10.79 -7.37 -11.82
C ARG A 104 -11.90 -7.89 -10.91
N ALA A 105 -12.75 -8.81 -11.39
CA ALA A 105 -13.83 -9.40 -10.61
C ALA A 105 -13.31 -10.17 -9.40
N GLU A 106 -12.20 -10.90 -9.55
CA GLU A 106 -11.58 -11.61 -8.42
C GLU A 106 -11.00 -10.66 -7.36
N ALA A 107 -10.33 -9.59 -7.80
CA ALA A 107 -9.82 -8.56 -6.89
C ALA A 107 -10.96 -7.81 -6.16
N LEU A 108 -12.14 -7.68 -6.77
CA LEU A 108 -13.30 -7.02 -6.16
C LEU A 108 -13.77 -7.72 -4.88
N ASN A 109 -13.58 -9.02 -4.74
CA ASN A 109 -13.98 -9.77 -3.54
C ASN A 109 -13.35 -9.18 -2.25
N CYS A 110 -12.05 -8.85 -2.29
CA CYS A 110 -11.37 -8.17 -1.19
C CYS A 110 -11.88 -6.74 -1.00
N LEU A 111 -12.05 -5.99 -2.10
CA LEU A 111 -12.52 -4.60 -2.03
C LEU A 111 -13.93 -4.46 -1.46
N HIS A 112 -14.85 -5.38 -1.77
CA HIS A 112 -16.19 -5.40 -1.20
C HIS A 112 -16.19 -5.73 0.30
N SER A 113 -15.26 -6.56 0.74
CA SER A 113 -15.07 -6.87 2.16
C SER A 113 -14.60 -5.63 2.92
N TRP A 114 -13.62 -4.89 2.37
CA TRP A 114 -13.15 -3.64 2.97
C TRP A 114 -14.18 -2.51 2.89
N ASP A 115 -14.92 -2.38 1.77
CA ASP A 115 -16.03 -1.42 1.66
C ASP A 115 -17.11 -1.70 2.72
N THR A 116 -17.39 -2.97 3.00
CA THR A 116 -18.35 -3.36 4.05
C THR A 116 -17.92 -2.89 5.44
N ILE A 117 -16.63 -2.97 5.76
CA ILE A 117 -16.07 -2.40 6.99
C ILE A 117 -16.23 -0.88 6.97
N LEU A 118 -15.82 -0.23 5.87
CA LEU A 118 -15.81 1.23 5.73
C LEU A 118 -17.21 1.86 5.66
N ARG A 119 -18.26 1.07 5.39
CA ARG A 119 -19.66 1.50 5.51
C ARG A 119 -20.08 1.73 6.96
N GLN A 120 -19.41 1.10 7.92
CA GLN A 120 -19.74 1.18 9.35
C GLN A 120 -18.84 2.16 10.11
N GLN A 121 -17.68 2.51 9.55
CA GLN A 121 -16.63 3.29 10.21
C GLN A 121 -15.74 4.00 9.17
N PRO A 122 -15.11 5.13 9.51
CA PRO A 122 -14.37 5.94 8.52
C PRO A 122 -13.04 5.30 8.06
N PHE A 123 -12.43 4.43 8.86
CA PHE A 123 -11.17 3.75 8.55
C PHE A 123 -11.28 2.25 8.83
N LEU A 124 -10.32 1.44 8.40
CA LEU A 124 -10.41 -0.02 8.45
C LEU A 124 -10.37 -0.60 9.88
N MET A 125 -9.79 0.15 10.82
CA MET A 125 -9.60 -0.27 12.21
C MET A 125 -10.42 0.54 13.23
N GLY A 126 -11.16 1.57 12.79
CA GLY A 126 -12.11 2.29 13.63
C GLY A 126 -12.28 3.74 13.18
N ASP A 127 -12.34 4.64 14.15
CA ASP A 127 -12.55 6.08 13.92
C ASP A 127 -11.28 6.82 13.50
N ARG A 128 -10.11 6.20 13.65
CA ARG A 128 -8.80 6.77 13.31
C ARG A 128 -8.06 5.93 12.28
N ARG A 129 -7.19 6.60 11.50
CA ARG A 129 -6.27 5.95 10.57
C ARG A 129 -5.34 5.01 11.33
N SER A 130 -5.02 3.88 10.72
CA SER A 130 -4.14 2.88 11.30
C SER A 130 -3.06 2.41 10.32
N VAL A 131 -2.14 1.60 10.82
CA VAL A 131 -1.14 0.91 9.99
C VAL A 131 -1.79 0.04 8.92
N ALA A 132 -2.98 -0.52 9.16
CA ALA A 132 -3.71 -1.26 8.13
C ALA A 132 -4.10 -0.35 6.97
N ASP A 133 -4.63 0.85 7.25
CA ASP A 133 -4.98 1.81 6.21
C ASP A 133 -3.75 2.24 5.41
N LEU A 134 -2.65 2.55 6.11
CA LEU A 134 -1.36 2.93 5.51
C LEU A 134 -0.83 1.86 4.54
N CYS A 135 -0.94 0.58 4.92
CA CYS A 135 -0.49 -0.55 4.11
C CYS A 135 -1.42 -0.84 2.93
N LEU A 136 -2.74 -0.66 3.08
CA LEU A 136 -3.72 -1.05 2.07
C LEU A 136 -3.95 0.03 1.00
N PHE A 137 -3.94 1.32 1.36
CA PHE A 137 -4.30 2.39 0.43
C PHE A 137 -3.42 2.44 -0.85
N PRO A 138 -2.11 2.10 -0.84
CA PRO A 138 -1.31 2.11 -2.06
C PRO A 138 -1.78 1.05 -3.07
N PHE A 139 -2.22 -0.12 -2.59
CA PHE A 139 -2.73 -1.19 -3.46
C PHE A 139 -4.11 -0.86 -4.01
N VAL A 140 -5.00 -0.29 -3.18
CA VAL A 140 -6.31 0.19 -3.64
C VAL A 140 -6.16 1.32 -4.65
N ARG A 141 -5.20 2.25 -4.43
CA ARG A 141 -4.84 3.28 -5.40
C ARG A 141 -4.35 2.68 -6.72
N GLN A 142 -3.49 1.65 -6.67
CA GLN A 142 -3.02 0.96 -7.87
C GLN A 142 -4.18 0.32 -8.63
N PHE A 143 -5.08 -0.38 -7.93
CA PHE A 143 -6.28 -0.98 -8.52
C PHE A 143 -7.14 0.08 -9.21
N ALA A 144 -7.46 1.16 -8.50
CA ALA A 144 -8.26 2.26 -9.02
C ALA A 144 -7.64 2.90 -10.26
N ASN A 145 -6.31 2.94 -10.36
CA ASN A 145 -5.62 3.57 -11.49
C ASN A 145 -5.46 2.67 -12.72
N VAL A 146 -5.80 1.38 -12.66
CA VAL A 146 -5.82 0.53 -13.87
C VAL A 146 -6.94 0.95 -14.81
N ASP A 147 -8.12 1.25 -14.26
CA ASP A 147 -9.27 1.82 -14.97
C ASP A 147 -10.01 2.80 -14.05
N ARG A 148 -9.51 4.04 -14.03
CA ARG A 148 -10.01 5.07 -13.12
C ARG A 148 -11.46 5.45 -13.38
N LEU A 149 -11.85 5.53 -14.65
CA LEU A 149 -13.21 5.86 -15.05
C LEU A 149 -14.19 4.79 -14.56
N TRP A 150 -13.85 3.51 -14.78
CA TRP A 150 -14.68 2.42 -14.27
C TRP A 150 -14.76 2.42 -12.74
N PHE A 151 -13.63 2.60 -12.04
CA PHE A 151 -13.60 2.59 -10.58
C PHE A 151 -14.48 3.71 -9.99
N ASP A 152 -14.44 4.90 -10.59
CA ASP A 152 -15.23 6.05 -10.15
C ASP A 152 -16.75 5.88 -10.36
N GLN A 153 -17.16 4.97 -11.22
CA GLN A 153 -18.56 4.63 -11.47
C GLN A 153 -19.10 3.53 -10.53
N GLN A 154 -18.25 2.86 -9.75
CA GLN A 154 -18.68 1.74 -8.89
C GLN A 154 -19.39 2.22 -7.63
N THR A 155 -20.73 2.16 -7.63
CA THR A 155 -21.58 2.52 -6.48
C THR A 155 -21.42 1.53 -5.31
N SER A 156 -21.13 0.27 -5.61
CA SER A 156 -20.90 -0.78 -4.62
C SER A 156 -19.60 -0.63 -3.82
N LEU A 157 -18.72 0.30 -4.21
CA LEU A 157 -17.45 0.65 -3.54
C LEU A 157 -17.45 2.07 -2.99
N SER A 158 -18.62 2.66 -2.75
CA SER A 158 -18.73 4.08 -2.41
C SER A 158 -18.02 4.46 -1.10
N ALA A 159 -17.98 3.59 -0.09
CA ALA A 159 -17.28 3.87 1.17
C ALA A 159 -15.76 3.73 0.98
N LEU A 160 -15.32 2.70 0.26
CA LEU A 160 -13.92 2.51 -0.11
C LEU A 160 -13.38 3.68 -0.93
N ARG A 161 -14.17 4.21 -1.87
CA ARG A 161 -13.78 5.38 -2.67
C ARG A 161 -13.60 6.63 -1.81
N LYS A 162 -14.51 6.88 -0.88
CA LYS A 162 -14.40 8.00 0.08
C LYS A 162 -13.14 7.85 0.93
N TRP A 163 -12.91 6.66 1.48
CA TRP A 163 -11.70 6.33 2.23
C TRP A 163 -10.42 6.55 1.42
N LEU A 164 -10.39 6.12 0.15
CA LEU A 164 -9.24 6.32 -0.73
C LEU A 164 -8.98 7.82 -0.96
N ASN A 165 -10.02 8.62 -1.19
CA ASN A 165 -9.87 10.06 -1.42
C ASN A 165 -9.28 10.78 -0.21
N VAL A 166 -9.63 10.37 1.02
CA VAL A 166 -9.02 10.90 2.25
C VAL A 166 -7.49 10.71 2.26
N TRP A 167 -6.97 9.64 1.67
CA TRP A 167 -5.53 9.42 1.53
C TRP A 167 -4.92 10.20 0.37
N LEU A 168 -5.65 10.35 -0.73
CA LEU A 168 -5.16 11.07 -1.92
C LEU A 168 -5.05 12.59 -1.70
N GLU A 169 -5.89 13.14 -0.82
CA GLU A 169 -5.90 14.55 -0.42
C GLU A 169 -5.01 14.82 0.81
N ASP A 170 -4.32 13.79 1.32
CA ASP A 170 -3.51 13.90 2.52
C ASP A 170 -2.17 14.60 2.25
N THR A 171 -1.85 15.62 3.05
CA THR A 171 -0.62 16.42 2.87
C THR A 171 0.66 15.59 3.05
N LEU A 172 0.65 14.54 3.88
CA LEU A 172 1.79 13.65 4.03
C LEU A 172 1.97 12.77 2.79
N PHE A 173 0.85 12.33 2.20
CA PHE A 173 0.87 11.63 0.93
C PHE A 173 1.37 12.52 -0.21
N GLU A 174 0.90 13.77 -0.30
CA GLU A 174 1.41 14.75 -1.26
C GLU A 174 2.93 14.94 -1.14
N ARG A 175 3.44 15.09 0.10
CA ARG A 175 4.89 15.17 0.37
C ARG A 175 5.62 13.92 -0.11
N ALA A 176 5.07 12.74 0.14
CA ALA A 176 5.66 11.47 -0.28
C ALA A 176 5.67 11.27 -1.81
N MET A 177 4.80 11.97 -2.55
CA MET A 177 4.71 11.88 -4.01
C MET A 177 5.56 12.92 -4.75
N ARG A 178 6.23 13.84 -4.03
CA ARG A 178 7.18 14.78 -4.66
C ARG A 178 8.36 14.00 -5.21
N LYS A 179 8.57 14.11 -6.52
CA LYS A 179 9.77 13.58 -7.18
C LYS A 179 11.00 14.38 -6.73
N VAL A 180 12.12 13.69 -6.59
CA VAL A 180 13.44 14.29 -6.36
C VAL A 180 14.03 14.75 -7.68
#